data_AF-A0AAD8AXB7-F1
#
_entry.id   AF-A0AAD8AXB7-F1
#
_cell.length_a   1.000
_cell.length_b   1.000
_cell.length_c   1.000
_cell.angle_alpha   90.00
_cell.angle_beta   90.00
_cell.angle_gamma   90.00
#
_symmetry.space_group_name_H-M   'P 1'
#
loop_
_entity.id
_entity.type
_entity.pdbx_description
1 polymer ?
#
loop_
_entity_poly.entity_id
_entity_poly.type
_entity_poly.pdbx_seq_one_letter_code
_entity_poly.pdbx_strand_id
1 'polypeptide(L)'
;MFCISLSACSCHPVGALGKFCNQTTGQCPCKDGVTGLTCNRCAKGYQQSTSTIAPCIRVPKPVSNESRRPVSRPEEVDKAPVDCGKCQKRVRKLTLRKFCRRDFAFLAQILSRDFDDTWVKFTVSIEVTYRKGAPERSARKAEALLWLPKADLACKCPKVRVGRKYLFVGKSRPEDKIRPGYVVDRSTTVLRSRDKWQRRLRQFVEREMNGEC
;
A
#
# COMPACT_ATOMS: atom_id res chain seq x y z
N MET A 1 -8.37 -36.19 34.69
CA MET A 1 -7.02 -35.67 34.41
C MET A 1 -6.86 -35.58 32.89
N PHE A 2 -7.23 -34.45 32.28
CA PHE A 2 -7.07 -34.25 30.84
C PHE A 2 -5.63 -33.82 30.55
N CYS A 3 -4.82 -34.71 29.97
CA CYS A 3 -3.57 -34.30 29.33
C CYS A 3 -3.92 -33.55 28.03
N ILE A 4 -3.92 -32.22 28.09
CA ILE A 4 -3.88 -31.41 26.87
C ILE A 4 -2.47 -31.61 26.32
N SER A 5 -2.35 -32.42 25.27
CA SER A 5 -1.12 -32.53 24.48
C SER A 5 -0.72 -31.13 24.01
N LEU A 6 0.33 -30.57 24.61
CA LEU A 6 0.99 -29.37 24.08
C LEU A 6 1.76 -29.81 22.84
N SER A 7 1.07 -29.96 21.71
CA SER A 7 1.70 -30.35 20.45
C SER A 7 2.77 -29.31 20.12
N ALA A 8 4.04 -29.73 20.17
CA ALA A 8 5.17 -28.84 19.90
C ALA A 8 5.04 -28.29 18.48
N CYS A 9 5.04 -26.96 18.34
CA CYS A 9 4.97 -26.30 17.05
C CYS A 9 6.22 -26.64 16.22
N SER A 10 6.06 -27.36 15.11
CA SER A 10 7.15 -27.70 14.20
C SER A 10 7.53 -26.53 13.26
N CYS A 11 7.71 -25.32 13.81
CA CYS A 11 8.07 -24.14 13.03
C CYS A 11 9.48 -24.26 12.44
N HIS A 12 9.65 -23.91 11.17
CA HIS A 12 10.92 -24.00 10.47
C HIS A 12 11.94 -22.99 11.05
N PRO A 13 13.12 -23.42 11.50
CA PRO A 13 14.04 -22.59 12.29
C PRO A 13 14.58 -21.37 11.52
N VAL A 14 14.70 -21.49 10.20
CA VAL A 14 15.16 -20.40 9.34
C VAL A 14 14.00 -19.56 8.81
N GLY A 15 12.84 -20.17 8.57
CA GLY A 15 11.72 -19.57 7.85
C GLY A 15 10.69 -18.89 8.76
N ALA A 16 10.59 -19.32 10.01
CA ALA A 16 9.75 -18.72 11.02
C ALA A 16 10.49 -17.63 11.80
N LEU A 17 9.72 -16.72 12.40
CA LEU A 17 10.21 -15.69 13.33
C LEU A 17 10.45 -16.23 14.75
N GLY A 18 10.03 -17.47 15.02
CA GLY A 18 10.22 -18.13 16.29
C GLY A 18 9.67 -19.57 16.28
N LYS A 19 9.76 -20.23 17.44
CA LYS A 19 9.27 -21.61 17.66
C LYS A 19 7.82 -21.67 18.17
N PHE A 20 7.15 -20.52 18.24
CA PHE A 20 5.76 -20.43 18.67
C PHE A 20 4.83 -20.46 17.47
N CYS A 21 3.65 -21.07 17.63
CA CYS A 21 2.60 -21.10 16.63
C CYS A 21 1.26 -20.76 17.28
N ASN A 22 0.29 -20.39 16.45
CA ASN A 22 -1.07 -20.19 16.89
C ASN A 22 -1.64 -21.50 17.42
N GLN A 23 -2.13 -21.52 18.66
CA GLN A 23 -2.60 -22.75 19.33
C GLN A 23 -3.91 -23.30 18.73
N THR A 24 -4.70 -22.47 18.05
CA THR A 24 -5.95 -22.89 17.40
C THR A 24 -5.72 -23.37 15.97
N THR A 25 -4.82 -22.72 15.22
CA THR A 25 -4.61 -23.00 13.78
C THR A 25 -3.32 -23.76 13.48
N GLY A 26 -2.38 -23.83 14.42
CA GLY A 26 -1.04 -24.39 14.21
C GLY A 26 -0.11 -23.52 13.36
N GLN A 27 -0.55 -22.33 12.93
CA GLN A 27 0.21 -21.47 12.02
C GLN A 27 1.38 -20.77 12.74
N CYS A 28 2.59 -20.94 12.21
CA CYS A 28 3.79 -20.23 12.65
C CYS A 28 3.88 -18.82 12.01
N PRO A 29 4.46 -17.83 12.70
CA PRO A 29 4.74 -16.52 12.12
C PRO A 29 5.94 -16.60 11.17
N CYS A 30 5.73 -16.34 9.87
CA CYS A 30 6.76 -16.50 8.84
C CYS A 30 7.54 -15.20 8.57
N LYS A 31 8.81 -15.34 8.15
CA LYS A 31 9.62 -14.24 7.62
C LYS A 31 9.13 -13.81 6.23
N ASP A 32 9.56 -12.63 5.79
CA ASP A 32 9.21 -12.08 4.47
C ASP A 32 9.55 -13.06 3.33
N GLY A 33 8.59 -13.26 2.43
CA GLY A 33 8.73 -14.19 1.31
C GLY A 33 8.62 -15.68 1.65
N VAL A 34 8.41 -16.03 2.93
CA VAL A 34 8.24 -17.42 3.40
C VAL A 34 6.75 -17.70 3.66
N THR A 35 6.29 -18.92 3.38
CA THR A 35 4.91 -19.37 3.55
C THR A 35 4.82 -20.83 3.98
N GLY A 36 3.59 -21.31 4.21
CA GLY A 36 3.27 -22.64 4.75
C GLY A 36 2.92 -22.61 6.24
N LEU A 37 2.23 -23.64 6.72
CA LEU A 37 1.79 -23.74 8.12
C LEU A 37 2.96 -23.60 9.11
N THR A 38 4.10 -24.19 8.73
CA THR A 38 5.34 -24.18 9.51
C THR A 38 6.42 -23.29 8.93
N CYS A 39 6.11 -22.43 7.94
CA CYS A 39 7.08 -21.56 7.27
C CYS A 39 8.24 -22.29 6.56
N ASN A 40 7.94 -23.42 5.91
CA ASN A 40 8.93 -24.32 5.32
C ASN A 40 9.19 -24.11 3.80
N ARG A 41 8.53 -23.14 3.15
CA ARG A 41 8.70 -22.91 1.70
C ARG A 41 8.63 -21.43 1.33
N CYS A 42 9.24 -21.06 0.22
CA CYS A 42 9.10 -19.71 -0.32
C CYS A 42 7.72 -19.50 -0.96
N ALA A 43 7.19 -18.28 -0.82
CA ALA A 43 5.98 -17.86 -1.50
C ALA A 43 6.21 -17.79 -3.01
N LYS A 44 5.13 -17.81 -3.80
CA LYS A 44 5.21 -17.70 -5.25
C LYS A 44 5.96 -16.43 -5.67
N GLY A 45 6.95 -16.57 -6.55
CA GLY A 45 7.82 -15.48 -6.98
C GLY A 45 9.00 -15.18 -6.05
N TYR A 46 9.27 -16.06 -5.08
CA TYR A 46 10.48 -16.04 -4.24
C TYR A 46 11.27 -17.35 -4.42
N GLN A 47 12.59 -17.26 -4.32
CA GLN A 47 13.53 -18.38 -4.34
C GLN A 47 14.34 -18.43 -3.04
N GLN A 48 14.83 -19.61 -2.70
CA GLN A 48 15.71 -19.78 -1.55
C GLN A 48 17.02 -19.01 -1.75
N SER A 49 17.48 -18.37 -0.69
CA SER A 49 18.77 -17.67 -0.64
C SER A 49 19.68 -18.33 0.40
N THR A 50 20.96 -17.96 0.37
CA THR A 50 21.95 -18.40 1.37
C THR A 50 21.85 -17.63 2.69
N SER A 51 20.99 -16.61 2.77
CA SER A 51 20.84 -15.78 3.97
C SER A 51 19.90 -16.42 4.99
N THR A 52 20.39 -16.59 6.22
CA THR A 52 19.54 -16.98 7.37
C THR A 52 18.60 -15.87 7.82
N ILE A 53 18.91 -14.62 7.48
CA ILE A 53 18.10 -13.44 7.78
C ILE A 53 16.94 -13.33 6.77
N ALA A 54 17.23 -13.50 5.48
CA ALA A 54 16.26 -13.43 4.39
C ALA A 54 16.29 -14.71 3.53
N PRO A 55 15.75 -15.83 4.02
CA PRO A 55 15.88 -17.13 3.35
C PRO A 55 15.12 -17.24 2.04
N CYS A 56 14.16 -16.36 1.78
CA CYS A 56 13.43 -16.28 0.53
C CYS A 56 13.59 -14.87 -0.06
N ILE A 57 14.19 -14.78 -1.25
CA ILE A 57 14.37 -13.52 -1.99
C ILE A 57 13.54 -13.54 -3.27
N ARG A 58 13.10 -12.37 -3.73
CA ARG A 58 12.20 -12.26 -4.88
C ARG A 58 12.95 -12.64 -6.18
N VAL A 59 12.35 -13.51 -6.98
CA VAL A 59 12.88 -13.89 -8.30
C VAL A 59 12.61 -12.75 -9.29
N PRO A 60 13.64 -12.19 -9.96
CA PRO A 60 13.43 -11.29 -11.10
C PRO A 60 12.70 -12.07 -12.21
N LYS A 61 11.54 -11.60 -12.67
CA LYS A 61 10.86 -12.23 -13.81
C LYS A 61 11.81 -12.12 -15.04
N PRO A 62 12.12 -13.23 -15.74
CA PRO A 62 12.91 -13.16 -16.95
C PRO A 62 12.13 -12.34 -17.99
N VAL A 63 12.79 -11.33 -18.54
CA VAL A 63 12.29 -10.58 -19.70
C VAL A 63 12.38 -11.54 -20.89
N SER A 64 11.24 -11.87 -21.50
CA SER A 64 11.19 -12.73 -22.69
C SER A 64 11.87 -12.02 -23.87
N ASN A 65 13.03 -12.51 -24.28
CA ASN A 65 13.82 -12.01 -25.39
C ASN A 65 13.32 -12.55 -26.72
N GLU A 66 12.46 -11.81 -27.41
CA GLU A 66 12.20 -12.00 -28.84
C GLU A 66 12.90 -10.87 -29.62
N SER A 67 14.17 -11.07 -29.97
CA SER A 67 14.90 -10.52 -31.14
C SER A 67 16.37 -10.25 -30.82
N ARG A 68 17.23 -11.14 -31.33
CA ARG A 68 18.68 -10.98 -31.36
C ARG A 68 19.08 -9.91 -32.39
N ARG A 69 19.87 -8.92 -31.97
CA ARG A 69 20.95 -8.35 -32.78
C ARG A 69 22.17 -8.14 -31.88
N PRO A 70 23.39 -8.49 -32.32
CA PRO A 70 24.61 -8.25 -31.55
C PRO A 70 25.15 -6.85 -31.84
N VAL A 71 25.80 -6.23 -30.84
CA VAL A 71 27.06 -5.45 -30.90
C VAL A 71 27.11 -4.40 -29.78
N SER A 72 28.26 -4.39 -29.10
CA SER A 72 28.89 -3.35 -28.26
C SER A 72 28.20 -2.89 -26.96
N ARG A 73 28.91 -3.18 -25.86
CA ARG A 73 28.92 -2.47 -24.55
C ARG A 73 27.57 -2.51 -23.78
N PRO A 74 27.53 -2.88 -22.49
CA PRO A 74 26.37 -2.56 -21.68
C PRO A 74 26.38 -1.04 -21.51
N GLU A 75 25.76 -0.32 -22.45
CA GLU A 75 25.22 0.99 -22.16
C GLU A 75 24.29 0.81 -20.97
N GLU A 76 24.53 1.63 -19.94
CA GLU A 76 23.56 1.91 -18.90
C GLU A 76 22.20 2.11 -19.57
N VAL A 77 21.29 1.14 -19.46
CA VAL A 77 19.88 1.43 -19.61
C VAL A 77 19.51 2.19 -18.36
N ASP A 78 19.94 3.46 -18.34
CA ASP A 78 19.21 4.57 -17.80
C ASP A 78 17.74 4.21 -18.05
N LYS A 79 17.04 3.90 -16.96
CA LYS A 79 15.59 4.03 -16.93
C LYS A 79 15.36 5.39 -17.56
N ALA A 80 14.84 5.42 -18.79
CA ALA A 80 14.50 6.65 -19.47
C ALA A 80 13.95 7.58 -18.39
N PRO A 81 14.55 8.76 -18.16
CA PRO A 81 14.17 9.61 -17.04
C PRO A 81 12.66 9.70 -17.07
N VAL A 82 12.00 9.11 -16.06
CA VAL A 82 10.56 9.21 -16.00
C VAL A 82 10.33 10.71 -15.91
N ASP A 83 9.88 11.32 -17.00
CA ASP A 83 9.62 12.75 -17.01
C ASP A 83 8.44 12.94 -16.07
N CYS A 84 8.80 13.22 -14.82
CA CYS A 84 7.85 13.43 -13.75
C CYS A 84 7.07 14.74 -13.98
N GLY A 85 7.35 15.49 -15.06
CA GLY A 85 6.73 16.74 -15.40
C GLY A 85 6.70 17.69 -14.20
N LYS A 86 5.65 18.50 -14.09
CA LYS A 86 5.44 19.43 -12.96
C LYS A 86 5.00 18.72 -11.66
N CYS A 87 5.57 17.57 -11.30
CA CYS A 87 5.35 16.95 -9.98
C CYS A 87 6.13 17.68 -8.86
N GLN A 88 6.02 19.01 -8.82
CA GLN A 88 6.73 19.88 -7.89
C GLN A 88 5.80 20.69 -6.97
N LYS A 89 4.51 20.37 -6.89
CA LYS A 89 3.64 21.18 -6.05
C LYS A 89 3.81 20.77 -4.59
N ARG A 90 4.69 21.49 -3.88
CA ARG A 90 4.56 21.76 -2.42
C ARG A 90 3.10 21.64 -2.07
N VAL A 91 2.73 20.77 -1.13
CA VAL A 91 1.32 20.47 -0.88
C VAL A 91 0.56 21.79 -0.74
N ARG A 92 -0.22 22.14 -1.78
CA ARG A 92 -0.84 23.47 -1.83
C ARG A 92 -1.79 23.51 -0.65
N LYS A 93 -1.69 24.55 0.19
CA LYS A 93 -2.59 24.76 1.34
C LYS A 93 -4.01 24.35 0.96
N LEU A 94 -4.54 23.36 1.66
CA LEU A 94 -5.92 22.91 1.51
C LEU A 94 -6.82 24.00 2.11
N THR A 95 -7.71 24.55 1.28
CA THR A 95 -8.68 25.59 1.63
C THR A 95 -10.09 25.01 1.58
N LEU A 96 -11.07 25.67 2.20
CA LEU A 96 -12.47 25.23 2.19
C LEU A 96 -12.98 25.03 0.76
N ARG A 97 -12.85 26.05 -0.10
CA ARG A 97 -13.21 25.97 -1.54
C ARG A 97 -12.56 24.79 -2.27
N LYS A 98 -11.33 24.40 -1.89
CA LYS A 98 -10.68 23.22 -2.48
C LYS A 98 -11.25 21.92 -1.94
N PHE A 99 -11.59 21.86 -0.65
CA PHE A 99 -12.24 20.72 -0.01
C PHE A 99 -13.63 20.49 -0.59
N CYS A 100 -14.44 21.55 -0.74
CA CYS A 100 -15.79 21.49 -1.32
C CYS A 100 -15.86 20.89 -2.74
N ARG A 101 -14.76 20.94 -3.49
CA ARG A 101 -14.66 20.45 -4.88
C ARG A 101 -14.10 19.03 -5.01
N ARG A 102 -14.05 18.27 -3.92
CA ARG A 102 -13.39 16.94 -3.86
C ARG A 102 -14.44 15.88 -3.61
N ASP A 103 -14.20 14.69 -4.10
CA ASP A 103 -15.21 13.64 -3.99
C ASP A 103 -15.02 12.90 -2.66
N PHE A 104 -13.78 12.67 -2.25
CA PHE A 104 -13.47 12.01 -0.98
C PHE A 104 -12.44 12.75 -0.15
N ALA A 105 -12.56 12.59 1.16
CA ALA A 105 -11.56 13.02 2.14
C ALA A 105 -11.57 12.09 3.36
N PHE A 106 -10.43 11.48 3.70
CA PHE A 106 -10.32 10.58 4.84
C PHE A 106 -8.90 10.51 5.41
N LEU A 107 -8.80 10.17 6.69
CA LEU A 107 -7.57 9.84 7.39
C LEU A 107 -7.39 8.33 7.40
N ALA A 108 -6.24 7.84 6.97
CA ALA A 108 -5.94 6.41 6.99
C ALA A 108 -4.48 6.11 7.32
N GLN A 109 -4.25 4.95 7.94
CA GLN A 109 -2.94 4.35 8.14
C GLN A 109 -2.63 3.36 7.02
N ILE A 110 -1.44 3.44 6.43
CA ILE A 110 -0.96 2.44 5.47
C ILE A 110 -0.56 1.16 6.21
N LEU A 111 -1.18 0.03 5.92
CA LEU A 111 -0.91 -1.27 6.56
C LEU A 111 0.10 -2.12 5.77
N SER A 112 -0.13 -2.27 4.46
CA SER A 112 0.73 -3.08 3.58
C SER A 112 0.84 -2.45 2.20
N ARG A 113 1.72 -3.02 1.36
CA ARG A 113 1.92 -2.61 -0.03
C ARG A 113 2.16 -3.83 -0.90
N ASP A 114 1.40 -3.92 -1.98
CA ASP A 114 1.54 -4.93 -3.02
C ASP A 114 1.83 -4.25 -4.36
N PHE A 115 2.55 -4.95 -5.24
CA PHE A 115 2.94 -4.44 -6.55
C PHE A 115 2.33 -5.32 -7.63
N ASP A 116 1.54 -4.70 -8.51
CA ASP A 116 1.10 -5.31 -9.78
C ASP A 116 2.09 -4.91 -10.89
N ASP A 117 1.75 -5.04 -12.17
CA ASP A 117 2.67 -4.68 -13.26
C ASP A 117 2.76 -3.15 -13.45
N THR A 118 1.63 -2.44 -13.45
CA THR A 118 1.55 -0.98 -13.64
C THR A 118 1.13 -0.20 -12.38
N TRP A 119 0.53 -0.90 -11.41
CA TRP A 119 -0.03 -0.30 -10.20
C TRP A 119 0.67 -0.76 -8.94
N VAL A 120 0.54 0.05 -7.90
CA VAL A 120 0.87 -0.28 -6.51
C VAL A 120 -0.42 -0.24 -5.72
N LYS A 121 -0.73 -1.33 -5.04
CA LYS A 121 -1.88 -1.45 -4.15
C LYS A 121 -1.42 -1.26 -2.72
N PHE A 122 -2.16 -0.49 -1.94
CA PHE A 122 -1.94 -0.39 -0.50
C PHE A 122 -3.21 -0.80 0.23
N THR A 123 -3.08 -1.68 1.20
CA THR A 123 -4.14 -1.90 2.19
C THR A 123 -4.02 -0.82 3.25
N VAL A 124 -5.13 -0.14 3.53
CA VAL A 124 -5.16 0.96 4.50
C VAL A 124 -6.26 0.75 5.52
N SER A 125 -6.01 1.17 6.76
CA SER A 125 -7.03 1.29 7.78
C SER A 125 -7.54 2.73 7.82
N ILE A 126 -8.80 2.95 7.47
CA ILE A 126 -9.50 4.23 7.54
C ILE A 126 -9.85 4.51 9.01
N GLU A 127 -9.34 5.61 9.54
CA GLU A 127 -9.60 6.06 10.91
C GLU A 127 -10.75 7.06 10.98
N VAL A 128 -10.82 7.98 10.02
CA VAL A 128 -11.83 9.05 9.98
C VAL A 128 -12.21 9.37 8.55
N THR A 129 -13.50 9.46 8.26
CA THR A 129 -14.01 9.90 6.96
C THR A 129 -14.61 11.29 7.10
N TYR A 130 -14.05 12.27 6.37
CA TYR A 130 -14.55 13.65 6.33
C TYR A 130 -15.50 13.89 5.16
N ARG A 131 -15.30 13.20 4.03
CA ARG A 131 -16.19 13.24 2.87
C ARG A 131 -16.23 11.88 2.18
N LYS A 132 -17.44 11.40 1.87
CA LYS A 132 -17.68 10.10 1.23
C LYS A 132 -17.64 10.27 -0.30
N GLY A 133 -16.76 9.53 -0.99
CA GLY A 133 -16.58 9.66 -2.45
C GLY A 133 -16.13 8.43 -3.23
N ALA A 134 -16.01 7.26 -2.59
CA ALA A 134 -16.00 5.96 -3.28
C ALA A 134 -16.67 4.94 -2.35
N PRO A 135 -17.67 4.15 -2.79
CA PRO A 135 -18.62 3.49 -1.88
C PRO A 135 -18.47 1.95 -1.79
N GLU A 136 -19.02 1.44 -0.68
CA GLU A 136 -19.77 0.17 -0.55
C GLU A 136 -19.05 -1.18 -0.73
N ARG A 137 -18.48 -1.69 0.37
CA ARG A 137 -18.74 -3.02 0.97
C ARG A 137 -17.54 -3.41 1.85
N SER A 138 -17.65 -3.19 3.15
CA SER A 138 -17.28 -4.22 4.14
C SER A 138 -17.82 -3.83 5.51
N ALA A 139 -18.65 -4.71 6.05
CA ALA A 139 -19.38 -4.52 7.30
C ALA A 139 -18.52 -4.79 8.56
N ARG A 140 -17.22 -5.08 8.45
CA ARG A 140 -16.35 -5.30 9.62
C ARG A 140 -14.92 -4.79 9.37
N LYS A 141 -14.50 -3.83 10.19
CA LYS A 141 -13.23 -3.09 10.21
C LYS A 141 -12.99 -2.23 8.97
N ALA A 142 -12.70 -0.96 9.24
CA ALA A 142 -12.50 0.10 8.26
C ALA A 142 -11.20 -0.10 7.47
N GLU A 143 -11.10 -1.16 6.68
CA GLU A 143 -9.99 -1.41 5.76
C GLU A 143 -10.42 -1.13 4.32
N ALA A 144 -9.53 -0.54 3.53
CA ALA A 144 -9.78 -0.22 2.13
C ALA A 144 -8.51 -0.41 1.29
N LEU A 145 -8.70 -0.48 -0.04
CA LEU A 145 -7.61 -0.51 -1.00
C LEU A 145 -7.35 0.89 -1.55
N LEU A 146 -6.08 1.28 -1.61
CA LEU A 146 -5.60 2.45 -2.33
C LEU A 146 -4.76 2.01 -3.54
N TRP A 147 -5.08 2.54 -4.71
CA TRP A 147 -4.37 2.28 -5.95
C TRP A 147 -3.51 3.49 -6.31
N LEU A 148 -2.22 3.26 -6.56
CA LEU A 148 -1.25 4.29 -6.92
C LEU A 148 -0.48 3.86 -8.18
N PRO A 149 -0.42 4.65 -9.25
CA PRO A 149 0.40 4.31 -10.41
C PRO A 149 1.87 4.16 -10.03
N LYS A 150 2.58 3.15 -10.56
CA LYS A 150 4.01 2.97 -10.26
C LYS A 150 4.86 4.16 -10.69
N ALA A 151 4.53 4.77 -11.84
CA ALA A 151 5.21 5.97 -12.33
C ALA A 151 5.13 7.13 -11.32
N ASP A 152 3.98 7.30 -10.68
CA ASP A 152 3.73 8.34 -9.68
C ASP A 152 4.52 8.09 -8.39
N LEU A 153 4.59 6.82 -7.96
CA LEU A 153 5.41 6.42 -6.81
C LEU A 153 6.91 6.58 -7.09
N ALA A 154 7.38 6.29 -8.31
CA ALA A 154 8.75 6.51 -8.75
C ALA A 154 9.13 8.01 -8.69
N CYS A 155 8.19 8.88 -9.04
CA CYS A 155 8.31 10.33 -8.90
C CYS A 155 8.19 10.84 -7.45
N LYS A 156 8.02 9.96 -6.45
CA LYS A 156 7.78 10.29 -5.03
C LYS A 156 6.54 11.18 -4.81
N CYS A 157 5.52 10.99 -5.66
CA CYS A 157 4.32 11.81 -5.72
C CYS A 157 3.05 10.94 -5.78
N PRO A 158 2.36 10.68 -4.66
CA PRO A 158 2.61 11.12 -3.30
C PRO A 158 3.63 10.25 -2.54
N LYS A 159 4.33 10.86 -1.58
CA LYS A 159 5.26 10.15 -0.70
C LYS A 159 4.53 9.40 0.42
N VAL A 160 4.12 8.17 0.13
CA VAL A 160 3.46 7.27 1.06
C VAL A 160 4.40 6.17 1.59
N ARG A 161 4.31 5.87 2.88
CA ARG A 161 5.10 4.84 3.57
C ARG A 161 4.18 3.94 4.40
N VAL A 162 4.49 2.65 4.42
CA VAL A 162 3.82 1.67 5.27
C VAL A 162 4.04 2.04 6.75
N GLY A 163 3.04 1.78 7.60
CA GLY A 163 3.06 2.11 9.03
C GLY A 163 2.86 3.59 9.34
N ARG A 164 2.54 4.44 8.36
CA ARG A 164 2.34 5.88 8.55
C ARG A 164 0.90 6.29 8.24
N LYS A 165 0.45 7.33 8.95
CA LYS A 165 -0.89 7.91 8.82
C LYS A 165 -0.88 9.12 7.89
N TYR A 166 -1.83 9.16 6.96
CA TYR A 166 -1.98 10.21 5.98
C TYR A 166 -3.43 10.62 5.83
N LEU A 167 -3.62 11.90 5.56
CA LEU A 167 -4.88 12.47 5.11
C LEU A 167 -4.88 12.46 3.58
N PHE A 168 -5.89 11.84 3.00
CA PHE A 168 -6.13 11.76 1.56
C PHE A 168 -7.32 12.65 1.21
N VAL A 169 -7.14 13.53 0.23
CA VAL A 169 -8.21 14.39 -0.29
C VAL A 169 -8.12 14.42 -1.81
N GLY A 170 -9.10 13.84 -2.49
CA GLY A 170 -8.99 13.53 -3.91
C GLY A 170 -10.31 13.61 -4.66
N LYS A 171 -10.24 13.29 -5.95
CA LYS A 171 -11.41 13.12 -6.81
C LYS A 171 -11.48 11.66 -7.24
N SER A 172 -12.67 11.15 -7.41
CA SER A 172 -12.93 9.83 -7.97
C SER A 172 -13.32 10.01 -9.42
N ARG A 173 -12.54 9.48 -10.36
CA ARG A 173 -12.89 9.52 -11.77
C ARG A 173 -13.86 8.39 -12.11
N PRO A 174 -14.66 8.51 -13.19
CA PRO A 174 -15.53 7.43 -13.63
C PRO A 174 -14.77 6.12 -13.92
N GLU A 175 -13.58 6.22 -14.53
CA GLU A 175 -12.68 5.09 -14.83
C GLU A 175 -12.20 4.35 -13.56
N ASP A 176 -12.09 5.08 -12.45
CA ASP A 176 -11.61 4.53 -11.18
C ASP A 176 -12.63 3.58 -10.55
N LYS A 177 -13.91 3.65 -10.93
CA LYS A 177 -14.98 2.79 -10.42
C LYS A 177 -14.75 1.31 -10.73
N ILE A 178 -13.94 1.00 -11.74
CA ILE A 178 -13.56 -0.39 -12.09
C ILE A 178 -12.72 -1.01 -10.97
N ARG A 179 -11.99 -0.20 -10.20
CA ARG A 179 -11.08 -0.68 -9.15
C ARG A 179 -11.75 -0.56 -7.79
N PRO A 180 -11.76 -1.64 -6.99
CA PRO A 180 -12.32 -1.57 -5.64
C PRO A 180 -11.46 -0.64 -4.77
N GLY A 181 -12.06 0.36 -4.12
CA GLY A 181 -11.39 1.29 -3.22
C GLY A 181 -11.15 2.67 -3.83
N TYR A 182 -10.03 3.30 -3.49
CA TYR A 182 -9.71 4.67 -3.92
C TYR A 182 -8.49 4.68 -4.84
N VAL A 183 -8.57 5.45 -5.92
CA VAL A 183 -7.40 5.75 -6.75
C VAL A 183 -6.75 7.03 -6.24
N VAL A 184 -5.47 6.94 -5.94
CA VAL A 184 -4.64 8.05 -5.50
C VAL A 184 -3.63 8.28 -6.62
N ASP A 185 -3.69 9.44 -7.27
CA ASP A 185 -2.80 9.80 -8.37
C ASP A 185 -2.13 11.16 -8.08
N ARG A 186 -1.43 11.73 -9.06
CA ARG A 186 -0.83 13.08 -8.95
C ARG A 186 -1.83 14.20 -8.60
N SER A 187 -3.14 13.98 -8.77
CA SER A 187 -4.20 14.95 -8.48
C SER A 187 -4.71 14.88 -7.04
N THR A 188 -4.42 13.79 -6.32
CA THR A 188 -4.82 13.58 -4.93
C THR A 188 -3.85 14.27 -3.98
N THR A 189 -4.43 15.07 -3.07
CA THR A 189 -3.67 15.74 -2.01
C THR A 189 -3.42 14.76 -0.87
N VAL A 190 -2.16 14.38 -0.67
CA VAL A 190 -1.74 13.50 0.43
C VAL A 190 -0.91 14.29 1.44
N LEU A 191 -1.42 14.40 2.66
CA LEU A 191 -0.83 15.15 3.75
C LEU A 191 -0.44 14.20 4.87
N ARG A 192 0.78 14.33 5.41
CA ARG A 192 1.16 13.58 6.63
C ARG A 192 0.20 13.96 7.76
N SER A 193 -0.31 12.97 8.50
CA SER A 193 -1.21 13.22 9.63
C SER A 193 -0.55 14.15 10.65
N ARG A 194 -1.28 15.20 11.01
CA ARG A 194 -0.97 16.19 12.06
C ARG A 194 -2.29 16.72 12.60
N ASP A 195 -2.38 17.00 13.90
CA ASP A 195 -3.62 17.42 14.56
C ASP A 195 -4.23 18.69 13.94
N LYS A 196 -3.36 19.63 13.51
CA LYS A 196 -3.77 20.86 12.82
C LYS A 196 -4.63 20.60 11.59
N TRP A 197 -4.33 19.55 10.81
CA TRP A 197 -5.13 19.22 9.63
C TRP A 197 -6.45 18.56 10.00
N GLN A 198 -6.45 17.67 10.99
CA GLN A 198 -7.68 17.02 11.45
C GLN A 198 -8.70 18.04 11.97
N ARG A 199 -8.28 18.95 12.86
CA ARG A 199 -9.15 20.05 13.35
C ARG A 199 -9.68 20.90 12.21
N ARG A 200 -8.82 21.23 11.25
CA ARG A 200 -9.20 22.07 10.10
C ARG A 200 -10.19 21.40 9.15
N LEU A 201 -10.09 20.08 8.92
CA LEU A 201 -11.07 19.38 8.10
C LEU A 201 -12.41 19.24 8.81
N ARG A 202 -12.43 19.04 10.14
CA ARG A 202 -13.69 19.07 10.91
C ARG A 202 -14.41 20.42 10.74
N GLN A 203 -13.67 21.52 10.85
CA GLN A 203 -14.22 22.86 10.56
C GLN A 203 -14.71 22.99 9.11
N PHE A 204 -14.03 22.38 8.13
CA PHE A 204 -14.50 22.43 6.74
C PHE A 204 -15.79 21.65 6.54
N VAL A 205 -15.93 20.49 7.18
CA VAL A 205 -17.17 19.69 7.16
C VAL A 205 -18.32 20.47 7.82
N GLU A 206 -18.08 21.09 8.97
CA GLU A 206 -19.09 21.91 9.66
C GLU A 206 -19.55 23.10 8.80
N ARG A 207 -18.59 23.84 8.20
CA ARG A 207 -18.90 24.95 7.29
C ARG A 207 -19.62 24.50 6.02
N GLU A 208 -19.28 23.33 5.49
CA GLU A 208 -20.02 22.72 4.39
C GLU A 208 -21.48 22.44 4.79
N MET A 209 -21.72 21.89 5.98
CA MET A 209 -23.08 21.64 6.49
C MET A 209 -23.87 22.96 6.68
N ASN A 210 -23.18 24.06 6.97
CA ASN A 210 -23.76 25.39 7.06
C ASN A 210 -23.95 26.09 5.70
N GLY A 211 -23.70 25.40 4.58
CA GLY A 211 -23.89 25.95 3.23
C GLY A 211 -22.79 26.89 2.75
N GLU A 212 -21.60 26.84 3.35
CA GLU A 212 -20.45 27.68 2.97
C GLU A 212 -19.54 27.03 1.91
N CYS A 213 -20.06 26.01 1.24
CA CYS A 213 -19.56 25.54 -0.05
C CYS A 213 -20.35 26.25 -1.17
#